data_AF-A0A7W1MWV8-F1
#
_entry.id   AF-A0A7W1MWV8-F1
#
_cell.length_a   1.000
_cell.length_b   1.000
_cell.length_c   1.000
_cell.angle_alpha   90.00
_cell.angle_beta   90.00
_cell.angle_gamma   90.00
#
_symmetry.space_group_name_H-M   'P 1'
#
loop_
_entity.id
_entity.type
_entity.pdbx_description
1 polymer ?
#
loop_
_entity_poly.entity_id
_entity_poly.type
_entity_poly.pdbx_seq_one_letter_code
_entity_poly.pdbx_strand_id
1 'polypeptide(L)'
;MADFVLVRLRNASADLQTMTCITIALLIILIGFALEEFVFIKPVSTMAESDPFSRQLEWAAILLPAIAIGITTATLKIFGGVRVGGVINVAGFLLCVLGLGLRYWSRQTLGRYFTIGVVKQEGHVLIRDGPYRFVRHPAYLAFILLYLGLPLLMGSWFGLLILSIPTSAVFVWLCVVEDRRLAEAMGDEYRKYMRERERA
;
A
#
# COMPACT_ATOMS: atom_id res chain seq x y z
N MET A 1 -25.39 7.84 41.93
CA MET A 1 -25.88 8.11 40.57
C MET A 1 -24.96 9.06 39.80
N ALA A 2 -24.44 10.13 40.42
CA ALA A 2 -23.50 11.08 39.80
C ALA A 2 -22.19 10.43 39.30
N ASP A 3 -21.58 9.52 40.08
CA ASP A 3 -20.32 8.87 39.69
C ASP A 3 -20.44 7.98 38.46
N PHE A 4 -21.56 7.28 38.29
CA PHE A 4 -21.81 6.46 37.10
C PHE A 4 -21.95 7.32 35.84
N VAL A 5 -22.61 8.48 35.95
CA VAL A 5 -22.75 9.44 34.86
C VAL A 5 -21.39 10.04 34.50
N LEU A 6 -20.58 10.43 35.49
CA LEU A 6 -19.24 10.99 35.25
C LEU A 6 -18.28 9.98 34.60
N VAL A 7 -18.28 8.73 35.04
CA VAL A 7 -17.48 7.66 34.40
C VAL A 7 -17.94 7.42 32.96
N ARG A 8 -19.25 7.40 32.70
CA ARG A 8 -19.78 7.21 31.35
C ARG A 8 -19.47 8.39 30.42
N LEU A 9 -19.52 9.62 30.92
CA LEU A 9 -19.12 10.82 30.17
C LEU A 9 -17.61 10.86 29.90
N ARG A 10 -16.78 10.44 30.86
CA ARG A 10 -15.33 10.32 30.69
C ARG A 10 -14.96 9.26 29.64
N ASN A 11 -15.64 8.12 29.66
CA ASN A 11 -15.43 7.08 28.66
C ASN A 11 -15.90 7.53 27.28
N ALA A 12 -17.09 8.15 27.18
CA ALA A 12 -17.61 8.67 25.92
C ALA A 12 -16.73 9.78 25.29
N SER A 13 -16.09 10.61 26.11
CA SER A 13 -15.16 11.64 25.63
C SER A 13 -13.81 11.08 25.18
N ALA A 14 -13.23 10.14 25.92
CA ALA A 14 -12.01 9.42 25.51
C ALA A 14 -12.23 8.65 24.19
N ASP A 15 -13.41 8.06 24.05
CA ASP A 15 -13.88 7.35 22.87
C ASP A 15 -13.98 8.26 21.65
N LEU A 16 -14.57 9.44 21.82
CA LEU A 16 -14.69 10.46 20.78
C LEU A 16 -13.30 10.96 20.35
N GLN A 17 -12.44 11.29 21.31
CA GLN A 17 -11.08 11.75 21.02
C GLN A 17 -10.27 10.72 20.22
N THR A 18 -10.37 9.44 20.59
CA THR A 18 -9.70 8.36 19.86
C THR A 18 -10.21 8.26 18.42
N MET A 19 -11.53 8.34 18.21
CA MET A 19 -12.12 8.32 16.86
C MET A 19 -11.69 9.52 16.02
N THR A 20 -11.62 10.71 16.62
CA THR A 20 -11.11 11.92 15.96
C THR A 20 -9.64 11.75 15.55
N CYS A 21 -8.78 11.23 16.44
CA CYS A 21 -7.37 10.99 16.12
C CYS A 21 -7.19 9.99 14.97
N ILE A 22 -7.94 8.87 14.98
CA ILE A 22 -7.90 7.87 13.90
C ILE A 22 -8.35 8.50 12.58
N THR A 23 -9.41 9.32 12.61
CA THR A 23 -9.92 9.98 11.40
C THR A 23 -8.92 10.97 10.83
N ILE A 24 -8.29 11.79 11.67
CA ILE A 24 -7.22 12.72 11.25
C ILE A 24 -6.06 11.94 10.64
N ALA A 25 -5.60 10.86 11.31
CA ALA A 25 -4.53 10.02 10.80
C ALA A 25 -4.88 9.39 9.44
N LEU A 26 -6.11 8.89 9.27
CA LEU A 26 -6.59 8.39 7.98
C LEU A 26 -6.58 9.48 6.91
N LEU A 27 -7.08 10.68 7.19
CA LEU A 27 -7.07 11.79 6.24
C LEU A 27 -5.65 12.15 5.81
N ILE A 28 -4.68 12.16 6.72
CA ILE A 28 -3.27 12.38 6.40
C ILE A 28 -2.76 11.32 5.41
N ILE A 29 -3.05 10.04 5.67
CA ILE A 29 -2.65 8.94 4.77
C ILE A 29 -3.32 9.07 3.39
N LEU A 30 -4.61 9.41 3.34
CA LEU A 30 -5.35 9.59 2.08
C LEU A 30 -4.83 10.77 1.28
N ILE A 31 -4.59 11.90 1.93
CA ILE A 31 -4.04 13.09 1.30
C ILE A 31 -2.62 12.79 0.80
N GLY A 32 -1.78 12.13 1.59
CA GLY A 32 -0.43 11.73 1.18
C GLY A 32 -0.46 10.82 -0.07
N PHE A 33 -1.32 9.81 -0.05
CA PHE A 33 -1.52 8.93 -1.21
C PHE A 33 -1.99 9.70 -2.45
N ALA A 34 -2.98 10.59 -2.29
CA ALA A 34 -3.52 11.38 -3.39
C ALA A 34 -2.49 12.37 -3.95
N LEU A 35 -1.68 12.99 -3.08
CA LEU A 35 -0.58 13.87 -3.50
C LEU A 35 0.49 13.10 -4.27
N GLU A 36 0.86 11.91 -3.82
CA GLU A 36 1.76 11.05 -4.59
C GLU A 36 1.17 10.73 -5.97
N GLU A 37 -0.09 10.28 -6.03
CA GLU A 37 -0.74 10.02 -7.32
C GLU A 37 -0.70 11.26 -8.21
N PHE A 38 -1.07 12.43 -7.69
CA PHE A 38 -1.05 13.69 -8.41
C PHE A 38 0.33 14.04 -8.97
N VAL A 39 1.39 13.88 -8.16
CA VAL A 39 2.78 14.16 -8.58
C VAL A 39 3.25 13.20 -9.66
N PHE A 40 2.77 11.95 -9.65
CA PHE A 40 3.20 10.89 -10.56
C PHE A 40 2.14 10.53 -11.62
N ILE A 41 1.15 11.39 -11.86
CA ILE A 41 0.18 11.20 -12.94
C ILE A 41 0.96 11.13 -14.25
N LYS A 42 0.88 9.97 -14.90
CA LYS A 42 1.45 9.81 -16.23
C LYS A 42 0.55 10.48 -17.26
N PRO A 43 1.13 11.16 -18.27
CA PRO A 43 0.36 11.63 -19.41
C PRO A 43 -0.30 10.43 -20.10
N VAL A 44 -1.56 10.61 -20.52
CA VAL A 44 -2.41 9.56 -21.13
C VAL A 44 -1.75 8.89 -22.33
N SER A 45 -0.88 9.60 -23.05
CA SER A 45 -0.09 9.08 -24.18
C SER A 45 0.80 7.90 -23.78
N THR A 46 1.45 7.96 -22.62
CA THR A 46 2.33 6.90 -22.11
C THR A 46 1.53 5.67 -21.65
N MET A 47 0.27 5.87 -21.24
CA MET A 47 -0.62 4.76 -20.88
C MET A 47 -1.13 3.99 -22.11
N ALA A 48 -1.22 4.65 -23.27
CA ALA A 48 -1.65 4.03 -24.52
C ALA A 48 -0.60 3.05 -25.08
N GLU A 49 0.68 3.26 -24.77
CA GLU A 49 1.80 2.37 -25.14
C GLU A 49 2.03 1.24 -24.11
N SER A 50 1.39 1.30 -22.95
CA SER A 50 1.54 0.30 -21.90
C SER A 50 0.74 -0.98 -22.20
N ASP A 51 1.32 -2.14 -21.90
CA ASP A 51 0.66 -3.43 -22.08
C ASP A 51 -0.66 -3.49 -21.28
N PRO A 52 -1.75 -4.08 -21.82
CA PRO A 52 -3.05 -4.10 -21.14
C PRO A 52 -3.03 -4.64 -19.70
N PHE A 53 -2.13 -5.59 -19.39
CA PHE A 53 -1.97 -6.09 -18.02
C PHE A 53 -1.38 -5.04 -17.09
N SER A 54 -0.37 -4.32 -17.57
CA SER A 54 0.31 -3.22 -16.87
C SER A 54 -0.69 -2.15 -16.45
N ARG A 55 -1.54 -1.76 -17.41
CA ARG A 55 -2.63 -0.82 -17.17
C ARG A 55 -3.64 -1.36 -16.17
N GLN A 56 -4.11 -2.60 -16.32
CA GLN A 56 -5.05 -3.20 -15.35
C GLN A 56 -4.49 -3.22 -13.93
N LEU A 57 -3.18 -3.41 -13.78
CA LEU A 57 -2.50 -3.40 -12.50
C LEU A 57 -2.44 -2.00 -11.87
N GLU A 58 -2.22 -0.95 -12.68
CA GLU A 58 -2.31 0.45 -12.24
C GLU A 58 -3.72 0.79 -11.72
N TRP A 59 -4.76 0.38 -12.45
CA TRP A 59 -6.15 0.58 -12.02
C TRP A 59 -6.50 -0.25 -10.78
N ALA A 60 -6.04 -1.50 -10.68
CA ALA A 60 -6.23 -2.32 -9.49
C ALA A 60 -5.55 -1.71 -8.26
N ALA A 61 -4.35 -1.14 -8.42
CA ALA A 61 -3.63 -0.44 -7.36
C ALA A 61 -4.32 0.85 -6.88
N ILE A 62 -5.23 1.43 -7.67
CA ILE A 62 -6.04 2.62 -7.32
C ILE A 62 -7.43 2.24 -6.81
N LEU A 63 -8.04 1.19 -7.37
CA LEU A 63 -9.39 0.73 -7.00
C LEU A 63 -9.40 -0.09 -5.71
N LEU A 64 -8.40 -0.97 -5.49
CA LEU A 64 -8.31 -1.77 -4.26
C LEU A 64 -8.19 -0.91 -2.98
N PRO A 65 -7.40 0.19 -2.93
CA PRO A 65 -7.36 1.05 -1.75
C PRO A 65 -8.70 1.76 -1.54
N ALA A 66 -9.35 2.26 -2.60
CA ALA A 66 -10.65 2.91 -2.49
C ALA A 66 -11.73 1.98 -1.94
N ILE A 67 -11.76 0.74 -2.44
CA ILE A 67 -12.66 -0.32 -1.97
C ILE A 67 -12.32 -0.70 -0.52
N ALA A 68 -11.04 -0.83 -0.18
CA ALA A 68 -10.58 -1.12 1.18
C ALA A 68 -11.00 -0.05 2.18
N ILE A 69 -10.85 1.23 1.83
CA ILE A 69 -11.31 2.36 2.65
C ILE A 69 -12.83 2.31 2.82
N GLY A 70 -13.58 2.00 1.75
CA GLY A 70 -15.03 1.84 1.79
C GLY A 70 -15.49 0.69 2.70
N ILE A 71 -14.88 -0.50 2.57
CA ILE A 71 -15.18 -1.66 3.41
C ILE A 71 -14.81 -1.39 4.87
N THR A 72 -13.69 -0.70 5.11
CA THR A 72 -13.22 -0.47 6.49
C THR A 72 -14.05 0.61 7.19
N THR A 73 -14.47 1.66 6.49
CA THR A 73 -15.43 2.65 7.02
C THR A 73 -16.82 2.06 7.24
N ALA A 74 -17.28 1.15 6.37
CA ALA A 74 -18.52 0.42 6.56
C ALA A 74 -18.47 -0.52 7.78
N THR A 75 -17.38 -1.27 7.97
CA THR A 75 -17.23 -2.20 9.10
C THR A 75 -17.13 -1.48 10.45
N LEU A 76 -16.48 -0.31 10.52
CA LEU A 76 -16.48 0.53 11.74
C LEU A 76 -17.89 1.00 12.14
N LYS A 77 -18.76 1.31 11.16
CA LYS A 77 -20.15 1.71 11.41
C LYS A 77 -21.05 0.55 11.83
N ILE A 78 -20.81 -0.65 11.30
CA ILE A 78 -21.68 -1.82 11.48
C ILE A 78 -21.36 -2.59 12.76
N PHE A 79 -20.07 -2.80 13.06
CA PHE A 79 -19.67 -3.74 14.13
C PHE A 79 -19.27 -3.07 15.44
N GLY A 80 -19.30 -1.74 15.53
CA GLY A 80 -18.88 -1.01 16.73
C GLY A 80 -17.43 -1.34 17.09
N GLY A 81 -16.49 -0.69 16.40
CA GLY A 81 -15.06 -1.02 16.40
C GLY A 81 -14.52 -1.64 17.69
N VAL A 82 -14.02 -2.88 17.58
CA VAL A 82 -13.25 -3.53 18.66
C VAL A 82 -11.99 -2.70 18.87
N ARG A 83 -11.99 -1.82 19.88
CA ARG A 83 -10.85 -0.93 20.14
C ARG A 83 -9.65 -1.74 20.65
N VAL A 84 -8.78 -2.15 19.73
CA VAL A 84 -7.43 -2.60 20.09
C VAL A 84 -6.64 -1.36 20.53
N GLY A 85 -5.91 -1.46 21.64
CA GLY A 85 -5.36 -0.30 22.36
C GLY A 85 -4.44 0.61 21.54
N GLY A 86 -4.24 1.85 22.02
CA GLY A 86 -3.60 2.94 21.26
C GLY A 86 -2.23 2.63 20.64
N VAL A 87 -1.45 1.73 21.23
CA VAL A 87 -0.15 1.28 20.68
C VAL A 87 -0.32 0.64 19.30
N ILE A 88 -1.39 -0.12 19.09
CA ILE A 88 -1.66 -0.81 17.82
C ILE A 88 -2.09 0.19 16.75
N ASN A 89 -2.88 1.20 17.11
CA ASN A 89 -3.25 2.27 16.18
C ASN A 89 -2.01 3.05 15.72
N VAL A 90 -1.10 3.37 16.65
CA VAL A 90 0.18 4.03 16.35
C VAL A 90 1.05 3.15 15.46
N ALA A 91 1.17 1.85 15.76
CA ALA A 91 1.90 0.91 14.91
C ALA A 91 1.31 0.86 13.48
N GLY A 92 -0.02 0.81 13.37
CA GLY A 92 -0.70 0.88 12.08
C GLY A 92 -0.44 2.17 11.31
N PHE A 93 -0.47 3.31 11.99
CA PHE A 93 -0.11 4.60 11.40
C PHE A 93 1.33 4.60 10.87
N LEU A 94 2.29 4.14 11.66
CA LEU A 94 3.69 4.07 11.26
C LEU A 94 3.89 3.14 10.07
N LEU A 95 3.21 2.00 10.01
CA LEU A 95 3.24 1.11 8.84
C LEU A 95 2.71 1.80 7.58
N CYS A 96 1.63 2.57 7.68
CA CYS A 96 1.11 3.35 6.56
C CYS A 96 2.12 4.41 6.09
N VAL A 97 2.72 5.17 7.02
CA VAL A 97 3.73 6.18 6.71
C VAL A 97 4.96 5.56 6.05
N LEU A 98 5.44 4.42 6.56
CA LEU A 98 6.55 3.68 5.97
C LEU A 98 6.21 3.15 4.58
N GLY A 99 4.99 2.64 4.39
CA GLY A 99 4.48 2.21 3.09
C GLY A 99 4.50 3.35 2.07
N LEU A 100 3.89 4.49 2.41
CA LEU A 100 3.91 5.68 1.54
C LEU A 100 5.34 6.16 1.25
N GLY A 101 6.19 6.27 2.27
CA GLY A 101 7.59 6.67 2.10
C GLY A 101 8.37 5.73 1.17
N LEU A 102 8.23 4.42 1.32
CA LEU A 102 8.87 3.43 0.47
C LEU A 102 8.35 3.50 -0.97
N ARG A 103 7.05 3.75 -1.15
CA ARG A 103 6.42 3.90 -2.47
C ARG A 103 6.91 5.16 -3.17
N TYR A 104 6.92 6.29 -2.48
CA TYR A 104 7.47 7.54 -2.98
C TYR A 104 8.93 7.36 -3.39
N TRP A 105 9.75 6.74 -2.54
CA TRP A 105 11.15 6.47 -2.84
C TRP A 105 11.32 5.54 -4.05
N SER A 106 10.48 4.50 -4.16
CA SER A 106 10.46 3.60 -5.31
C SER A 106 10.19 4.39 -6.58
N ARG A 107 9.10 5.16 -6.62
CA ARG A 107 8.71 5.98 -7.78
C ARG A 107 9.77 7.00 -8.18
N GLN A 108 10.38 7.69 -7.22
CA GLN A 108 11.49 8.61 -7.47
C GLN A 108 12.69 7.88 -8.10
N THR A 109 12.98 6.67 -7.64
CA THR A 109 14.13 5.89 -8.12
C THR A 109 13.94 5.39 -9.56
N LEU A 110 12.74 4.92 -9.95
CA LEU A 110 12.54 4.58 -11.37
C LEU A 110 12.36 5.82 -12.24
N GLY A 111 11.83 6.93 -11.70
CA GLY A 111 11.60 8.16 -12.45
C GLY A 111 10.84 7.89 -13.75
N ARG A 112 11.47 8.19 -14.90
CA ARG A 112 10.90 7.96 -16.25
C ARG A 112 10.66 6.48 -16.60
N TYR A 113 11.30 5.56 -15.88
CA TYR A 113 11.15 4.11 -16.05
C TYR A 113 10.10 3.51 -15.11
N PHE A 114 9.40 4.34 -14.31
CA PHE A 114 8.32 3.86 -13.45
C PHE A 114 7.11 3.47 -14.32
N THR A 115 7.16 2.30 -14.93
CA THR A 115 5.97 1.66 -15.51
C THR A 115 5.60 0.48 -14.64
N ILE A 116 4.35 0.43 -14.18
CA ILE A 116 3.81 -0.76 -13.52
C ILE A 116 3.54 -1.74 -14.65
N GLY A 117 4.60 -2.34 -15.19
CA GLY A 117 4.54 -3.00 -16.49
C GLY A 117 5.86 -3.12 -17.23
N VAL A 118 6.07 -4.28 -17.84
CA VAL A 118 7.14 -4.53 -18.80
C VAL A 118 6.77 -3.84 -20.12
N VAL A 119 7.10 -2.57 -20.27
CA VAL A 119 7.12 -1.96 -21.59
C VAL A 119 8.34 -2.54 -22.30
N LYS A 120 8.20 -3.10 -23.50
CA LYS A 120 9.38 -3.35 -24.35
C LYS A 120 9.90 -1.99 -24.85
N GLN A 121 10.52 -1.20 -23.97
CA GLN A 121 11.41 -0.15 -24.43
C GLN A 121 12.74 -0.79 -24.80
N GLU A 122 13.13 -0.65 -26.07
CA GLU A 122 14.51 -0.94 -26.48
C GLU A 122 15.45 -0.17 -25.56
N GLY A 123 16.35 -0.87 -24.86
CA GLY A 123 17.24 -0.29 -23.86
C GLY A 123 16.71 -0.26 -22.41
N HIS A 124 15.77 -1.14 -22.05
CA HIS A 124 15.39 -1.31 -20.64
C HIS A 124 16.61 -1.63 -19.77
N VAL A 125 16.97 -0.72 -18.86
CA VAL A 125 18.07 -0.91 -17.92
C VAL A 125 17.52 -1.47 -16.62
N LEU A 126 18.18 -2.51 -16.10
CA LEU A 126 17.86 -3.06 -14.79
C LEU A 126 18.27 -2.06 -13.70
N ILE A 127 17.28 -1.41 -13.09
CA ILE A 127 17.52 -0.44 -12.00
C ILE A 127 17.84 -1.21 -10.72
N ARG A 128 19.02 -0.96 -10.16
CA ARG A 128 19.49 -1.56 -8.89
C ARG A 128 19.68 -0.54 -7.77
N ASP A 129 19.36 0.74 -8.02
CA ASP A 129 19.55 1.83 -7.07
C ASP A 129 18.36 1.99 -6.10
N GLY A 130 18.52 2.89 -5.12
CA GLY A 130 17.46 3.24 -4.18
C GLY A 130 16.92 2.02 -3.42
N PRO A 131 15.59 1.83 -3.31
CA PRO A 131 15.02 0.70 -2.58
C PRO A 131 15.15 -0.64 -3.34
N TYR A 132 15.41 -0.60 -4.65
CA TYR A 132 15.62 -1.79 -5.49
C TYR A 132 16.90 -2.54 -5.11
N ARG A 133 17.83 -1.87 -4.42
CA ARG A 133 19.03 -2.48 -3.82
C ARG A 133 18.72 -3.36 -2.61
N PHE A 134 17.52 -3.29 -2.04
CA PHE A 134 17.12 -4.13 -0.89
C PHE A 134 16.11 -5.21 -1.26
N VAL A 135 15.08 -4.86 -2.01
CA VAL A 135 14.03 -5.79 -2.44
C VAL A 135 13.76 -5.61 -3.92
N ARG A 136 13.41 -6.68 -4.64
CA ARG A 136 13.15 -6.63 -6.09
C ARG A 136 11.93 -5.80 -6.44
N HIS A 137 10.90 -5.84 -5.57
CA HIS A 137 9.60 -5.21 -5.78
C HIS A 137 9.21 -4.29 -4.62
N PRO A 138 9.96 -3.19 -4.38
CA PRO A 138 9.71 -2.30 -3.24
C PRO A 138 8.35 -1.60 -3.31
N ALA A 139 7.82 -1.35 -4.52
CA ALA A 139 6.49 -0.79 -4.69
C ALA A 139 5.37 -1.73 -4.20
N TYR A 140 5.48 -3.04 -4.45
CA TYR A 140 4.51 -4.01 -3.93
C TYR A 140 4.65 -4.22 -2.43
N LEU A 141 5.89 -4.22 -1.91
CA LEU A 141 6.13 -4.22 -0.46
C LEU A 141 5.47 -3.00 0.20
N ALA A 142 5.59 -1.83 -0.40
CA ALA A 142 4.95 -0.62 0.09
C ALA A 142 3.42 -0.73 0.16
N PHE A 143 2.78 -1.34 -0.84
CA PHE A 143 1.35 -1.64 -0.77
C PHE A 143 1.01 -2.61 0.36
N ILE A 144 1.77 -3.71 0.51
CA ILE A 144 1.57 -4.68 1.60
C ILE A 144 1.61 -3.96 2.96
N LEU A 145 2.60 -3.10 3.19
CA LEU A 145 2.71 -2.30 4.41
C LEU A 145 1.49 -1.40 4.63
N LEU A 146 1.01 -0.74 3.58
CA LEU A 146 -0.18 0.12 3.64
C LEU A 146 -1.45 -0.68 3.97
N TYR A 147 -1.68 -1.82 3.31
CA TYR A 147 -2.85 -2.68 3.54
C TYR A 147 -2.81 -3.44 4.86
N LEU A 148 -1.63 -3.59 5.47
CA LEU A 148 -1.48 -4.08 6.84
C LEU A 148 -1.71 -2.96 7.86
N GLY A 149 -1.17 -1.77 7.59
CA GLY A 149 -1.26 -0.62 8.47
C GLY A 149 -2.68 -0.05 8.62
N LEU A 150 -3.46 -0.02 7.53
CA LEU A 150 -4.81 0.58 7.53
C LEU A 150 -5.76 -0.10 8.55
N PRO A 151 -5.93 -1.43 8.55
CA PRO A 151 -6.74 -2.09 9.58
C PRO A 151 -6.21 -1.93 11.00
N LEU A 152 -4.90 -1.91 11.21
CA LEU A 152 -4.28 -1.71 12.52
C LEU A 152 -4.53 -0.29 13.05
N LEU A 153 -4.38 0.72 12.19
CA LEU A 153 -4.71 2.11 12.50
C LEU A 153 -6.17 2.25 12.93
N MET A 154 -7.06 1.48 12.31
CA MET A 154 -8.49 1.49 12.61
C MET A 154 -8.87 0.55 13.77
N GLY A 155 -7.94 -0.27 14.26
CA GLY A 155 -8.19 -1.28 15.28
C GLY A 155 -9.12 -2.41 14.82
N SER A 156 -9.13 -2.76 13.54
CA SER A 156 -10.05 -3.75 12.98
C SER A 156 -9.37 -5.09 12.69
N TRP A 157 -9.61 -6.09 13.54
CA TRP A 157 -9.17 -7.47 13.30
C TRP A 157 -9.81 -8.10 12.06
N PHE A 158 -11.07 -7.75 11.77
CA PHE A 158 -11.74 -8.18 10.54
C PHE A 158 -11.08 -7.56 9.31
N GLY A 159 -10.69 -6.29 9.39
CA GLY A 159 -9.91 -5.64 8.35
C GLY A 159 -8.59 -6.36 8.10
N LEU A 160 -7.86 -6.75 9.15
CA LEU A 160 -6.61 -7.51 9.00
C LEU A 160 -6.81 -8.82 8.21
N LEU A 161 -7.82 -9.61 8.58
CA LEU A 161 -8.05 -10.92 7.96
C LEU A 161 -8.59 -10.81 6.54
N ILE A 162 -9.56 -9.91 6.32
CA ILE A 162 -10.30 -9.82 5.05
C ILE A 162 -9.59 -8.92 4.05
N LEU A 163 -8.86 -7.90 4.50
CA LEU A 163 -8.14 -6.98 3.63
C LEU A 163 -6.68 -7.40 3.49
N SER A 164 -5.93 -7.45 4.59
CA SER A 164 -4.46 -7.54 4.53
C SER A 164 -3.97 -8.87 3.95
N ILE A 165 -4.57 -10.00 4.35
CA ILE A 165 -4.14 -11.33 3.87
C ILE A 165 -4.34 -11.49 2.36
N PRO A 166 -5.57 -11.34 1.80
CA PRO A 166 -5.78 -11.56 0.37
C PRO A 166 -5.08 -10.52 -0.49
N THR A 167 -5.04 -9.24 -0.08
CA THR A 167 -4.30 -8.22 -0.84
C THR A 167 -2.80 -8.51 -0.86
N SER A 168 -2.22 -8.93 0.27
CA SER A 168 -0.81 -9.33 0.31
C SER A 168 -0.53 -10.52 -0.60
N ALA A 169 -1.40 -11.54 -0.59
CA ALA A 169 -1.29 -12.69 -1.50
C ALA A 169 -1.34 -12.27 -2.96
N VAL A 170 -2.23 -11.34 -3.33
CA VAL A 170 -2.31 -10.77 -4.68
C VAL A 170 -1.01 -10.05 -5.05
N PHE A 171 -0.45 -9.20 -4.18
CA PHE A 171 0.81 -8.50 -4.46
C PHE A 171 2.01 -9.45 -4.58
N VAL A 172 2.07 -10.50 -3.77
CA VAL A 172 3.10 -11.54 -3.90
C VAL A 172 2.95 -12.29 -5.22
N TRP A 173 1.72 -12.65 -5.60
CA TRP A 173 1.46 -13.28 -6.90
C TRP A 173 1.85 -12.36 -8.07
N LEU A 174 1.59 -11.05 -7.96
CA LEU A 174 2.00 -10.06 -8.95
C LEU A 174 3.52 -9.96 -9.10
N CYS A 175 4.27 -10.03 -8.00
CA CYS A 175 5.74 -10.11 -8.05
C CYS A 175 6.19 -11.28 -8.94
N VAL A 176 5.60 -12.46 -8.75
CA VAL A 176 5.94 -13.67 -9.52
C VAL A 176 5.59 -13.52 -11.00
N VAL A 177 4.43 -12.93 -11.30
CA VAL A 177 4.01 -12.68 -12.69
C VAL A 177 4.95 -11.66 -13.36
N GLU A 178 5.30 -10.58 -12.68
CA GLU A 178 6.21 -9.57 -13.20
C GLU A 178 7.62 -10.13 -13.41
N ASP A 179 8.13 -10.91 -12.46
CA ASP A 179 9.44 -11.58 -12.59
C ASP A 179 9.51 -12.50 -13.82
N ARG A 180 8.43 -13.22 -14.12
CA ARG A 180 8.35 -14.06 -15.32
C ARG A 180 8.42 -13.24 -16.60
N ARG A 181 7.67 -12.13 -16.66
CA ARG A 181 7.68 -11.26 -17.84
C ARG A 181 9.01 -10.54 -18.03
N LEU A 182 9.64 -10.08 -16.94
CA LEU A 182 10.96 -9.48 -17.00
C LEU A 182 12.01 -10.51 -17.45
N ALA A 183 11.90 -11.77 -17.00
CA ALA A 183 12.76 -12.85 -17.49
C ALA A 183 12.53 -13.18 -18.98
N GLU A 184 11.29 -13.08 -19.48
CA GLU A 184 10.98 -13.25 -20.90
C GLU A 184 11.49 -12.09 -21.76
N ALA A 185 11.42 -10.85 -21.24
CA ALA A 185 11.81 -9.66 -21.98
C ALA A 185 13.33 -9.40 -21.97
N MET A 186 14.00 -9.62 -20.84
CA MET A 186 15.44 -9.32 -20.65
C MET A 186 16.32 -10.57 -20.67
N GLY A 187 15.72 -11.77 -20.72
CA GLY A 187 16.45 -13.03 -20.83
C GLY A 187 17.37 -13.32 -19.64
N ASP A 188 18.59 -13.76 -19.94
CA ASP A 188 19.49 -14.33 -18.93
C ASP A 188 20.09 -13.30 -17.97
N GLU A 189 20.14 -12.03 -18.35
CA GLU A 189 20.59 -10.95 -17.48
C GLU A 189 19.68 -10.80 -16.26
N TYR A 190 18.36 -10.82 -16.47
CA TYR A 190 17.38 -10.76 -15.37
C TYR A 190 17.39 -12.05 -14.55
N ARG A 191 17.52 -13.22 -15.19
CA ARG A 191 17.64 -14.50 -14.47
C ARG A 191 18.88 -14.53 -13.56
N LYS A 192 20.00 -13.93 -13.99
CA LYS A 192 21.20 -13.80 -13.15
C LYS A 192 20.93 -12.89 -11.94
N TYR A 193 20.32 -11.74 -12.17
CA TYR A 193 19.91 -10.83 -11.09
C TYR A 193 18.99 -11.51 -10.07
N MET A 194 18.00 -12.28 -10.53
CA MET A 194 17.09 -13.02 -9.65
C MET A 194 17.85 -13.98 -8.72
N ARG A 195 18.82 -14.74 -9.26
CA ARG A 195 19.63 -15.70 -8.50
C ARG A 195 20.57 -15.05 -7.49
N GLU A 196 21.12 -13.87 -7.82
CA GLU A 196 21.95 -13.10 -6.89
C GLU A 196 21.15 -12.65 -5.65
N ARG A 197 19.83 -12.52 -5.77
CA ARG A 197 18.95 -11.93 -4.75
C ARG A 197 18.10 -12.93 -3.99
N GLU A 198 17.95 -14.16 -4.49
CA GLU A 198 17.33 -15.27 -3.75
C GLU A 198 18.28 -15.90 -2.72
N ARG A 199 19.60 -15.65 -2.86
CA ARG A 199 20.67 -16.18 -2.00
C ARG A 199 21.12 -15.23 -0.88
N ALA A 200 20.58 -14.01 -0.83
CA ALA A 200 20.91 -12.97 0.14
C ALA A 200 19.73 -12.74 1.09
#